data_AF-A0A256W942-F1
#
_entry.id   AF-A0A256W942-F1
#
_cell.length_a   1.000
_cell.length_b   1.000
_cell.length_c   1.000
_cell.angle_alpha   90.00
_cell.angle_beta   90.00
_cell.angle_gamma   90.00
#
_symmetry.space_group_name_H-M   'P 1'
#
loop_
_entity.id
_entity.type
_entity.pdbx_description
1 polymer ?
#
loop_
_entity_poly.entity_id
_entity_poly.type
_entity_poly.pdbx_seq_one_letter_code
_entity_poly.pdbx_strand_id
1 'polypeptide(L)'
;MKKTTLLFFAILLSVFVFGQDKKAKSNKTKIDIYYFHRTERCNTCMSIEENTNYVLENYFADELKDGTISFKSINFEGDADKEIIEKYEADGPSLFLTKVKKGKETTKNLTDFAFENSLYNAEKFNKGLRDNINKLLR
;
A
#
# COMPACT_ATOMS: atom_id res chain seq x y z
N MET A 1 -55.42 49.83 -21.29
CA MET A 1 -54.54 49.80 -22.49
C MET A 1 -53.33 48.94 -22.17
N LYS A 2 -53.08 47.93 -23.00
CA LYS A 2 -51.99 46.96 -22.90
C LYS A 2 -50.63 47.67 -22.91
N LYS A 3 -49.67 47.15 -22.14
CA LYS A 3 -48.29 46.89 -22.59
C LYS A 3 -47.60 45.96 -21.59
N THR A 4 -47.73 44.68 -21.89
CA THR A 4 -46.85 43.60 -21.46
C THR A 4 -45.42 43.87 -21.95
N THR A 5 -44.45 43.73 -21.06
CA THR A 5 -43.10 43.31 -21.48
C THR A 5 -42.60 42.34 -20.43
N LEU A 6 -42.58 41.06 -20.83
CA LEU A 6 -41.90 39.97 -20.16
C LEU A 6 -40.40 40.30 -20.04
N LEU A 7 -39.82 40.08 -18.87
CA LEU A 7 -38.45 39.60 -18.77
C LEU A 7 -38.41 38.45 -17.78
N PHE A 8 -38.18 37.27 -18.33
CA PHE A 8 -37.86 36.03 -17.62
C PHE A 8 -36.57 36.23 -16.81
N PHE A 9 -36.66 36.27 -15.48
CA PHE A 9 -35.49 36.03 -14.63
C PHE A 9 -35.47 34.56 -14.27
N ALA A 10 -34.60 33.84 -14.96
CA ALA A 10 -34.42 32.41 -14.83
C ALA A 10 -33.93 32.04 -13.43
N ILE A 11 -34.62 31.05 -12.88
CA ILE A 11 -34.26 30.25 -11.72
C ILE A 11 -32.84 29.69 -11.92
N LEU A 12 -31.92 30.05 -11.03
CA LEU A 12 -30.71 29.28 -10.75
C LEU A 12 -30.67 29.03 -9.24
N LEU A 13 -31.48 28.06 -8.82
CA LEU A 13 -31.23 27.30 -7.60
C LEU A 13 -29.83 26.70 -7.73
N SER A 14 -28.83 27.34 -7.11
CA SER A 14 -27.52 26.74 -6.90
C SER A 14 -27.70 25.61 -5.89
N VAL A 15 -28.02 24.42 -6.41
CA VAL A 15 -27.87 23.18 -5.68
C VAL A 15 -26.37 23.03 -5.45
N PHE A 16 -25.89 23.46 -4.29
CA PHE A 16 -24.60 23.02 -3.75
C PHE A 16 -24.75 21.53 -3.49
N VAL A 17 -24.53 20.73 -4.55
CA VAL A 17 -24.27 19.32 -4.43
C VAL A 17 -22.92 19.22 -3.74
N PHE A 18 -22.95 19.19 -2.40
CA PHE A 18 -21.87 18.61 -1.61
C PHE A 18 -21.77 17.16 -2.06
N GLY A 19 -20.90 16.91 -3.05
CA GLY A 19 -20.41 15.58 -3.36
C GLY A 19 -19.69 15.07 -2.13
N GLN A 20 -20.43 14.40 -1.24
CA GLN A 20 -19.82 13.54 -0.26
C GLN A 20 -19.21 12.38 -1.04
N ASP A 21 -17.90 12.41 -1.22
CA ASP A 21 -17.09 11.24 -1.55
C ASP A 21 -17.30 10.20 -0.45
N LYS A 22 -18.39 9.46 -0.55
CA LYS A 22 -18.54 8.21 0.17
C LYS A 22 -17.50 7.27 -0.43
N LYS A 23 -16.29 7.24 0.15
CA LYS A 23 -15.35 6.13 -0.03
C LYS A 23 -16.14 4.85 0.26
N ALA A 24 -16.64 4.22 -0.80
CA ALA A 24 -17.30 2.95 -0.71
C ALA A 24 -16.29 2.01 -0.04
N LYS A 25 -16.60 1.55 1.18
CA LYS A 25 -15.76 0.56 1.87
C LYS A 25 -15.78 -0.69 1.02
N SER A 26 -14.79 -0.81 0.13
CA SER A 26 -14.57 -2.01 -0.65
C SER A 26 -14.40 -3.16 0.33
N ASN A 27 -15.22 -4.20 0.18
CA ASN A 27 -15.08 -5.44 0.95
C ASN A 27 -13.87 -6.26 0.48
N LYS A 28 -13.16 -5.81 -0.57
CA LYS A 28 -11.95 -6.46 -1.10
C LYS A 28 -10.83 -6.32 -0.06
N THR A 29 -10.23 -7.46 0.29
CA THR A 29 -8.98 -7.48 1.06
C THR A 29 -7.89 -6.83 0.23
N LYS A 30 -7.08 -5.97 0.83
CA LYS A 30 -5.82 -5.49 0.27
C LYS A 30 -4.65 -5.88 1.17
N ILE A 31 -3.47 -6.01 0.59
CA ILE A 31 -2.22 -6.23 1.30
C ILE A 31 -1.23 -5.19 0.81
N ASP A 32 -0.81 -4.29 1.70
CA ASP A 32 0.24 -3.34 1.43
C ASP A 32 1.56 -3.86 2.01
N ILE A 33 2.58 -3.94 1.16
CA ILE A 33 3.90 -4.44 1.51
C ILE A 33 4.87 -3.27 1.45
N TYR A 34 5.52 -2.98 2.57
CA TYR A 34 6.49 -1.90 2.68
C TYR A 34 7.85 -2.48 3.03
N TYR A 35 8.84 -2.15 2.23
CA TYR A 35 10.24 -2.36 2.57
C TYR A 35 10.89 -1.01 2.82
N PHE A 36 11.25 -0.72 4.07
CA PHE A 36 12.02 0.46 4.41
C PHE A 36 13.50 0.14 4.31
N HIS A 37 14.27 1.04 3.74
CA HIS A 37 15.72 0.93 3.62
C HIS A 37 16.35 2.30 3.88
N ARG A 38 17.65 2.30 4.19
CA ARG A 38 18.46 3.52 4.21
C ARG A 38 19.04 3.82 2.83
N THR A 39 19.62 4.99 2.62
CA THR A 39 20.28 5.37 1.37
C THR A 39 21.42 4.41 1.04
N GLU A 40 22.30 4.18 2.01
CA GLU A 40 23.46 3.30 1.86
C GLU A 40 23.12 1.84 2.15
N ARG A 41 22.70 1.09 1.14
CA ARG A 41 22.15 -0.26 1.33
C ARG A 41 23.22 -1.31 1.60
N CYS A 42 22.98 -2.13 2.63
CA CYS A 42 23.78 -3.30 2.93
C CYS A 42 23.47 -4.48 1.99
N ASN A 43 24.34 -5.48 1.87
CA ASN A 43 24.09 -6.67 1.04
C ASN A 43 22.79 -7.39 1.42
N THR A 44 22.51 -7.54 2.72
CA THR A 44 21.25 -8.13 3.18
C THR A 44 20.05 -7.26 2.78
N CYS A 45 20.21 -5.95 2.81
CA CYS A 45 19.17 -4.99 2.47
C CYS A 45 18.78 -5.13 0.98
N MET A 46 19.77 -5.16 0.09
CA MET A 46 19.56 -5.40 -1.34
C MET A 46 18.90 -6.76 -1.58
N SER A 47 19.38 -7.81 -0.90
CA SER A 47 18.82 -9.15 -1.01
C SER A 47 17.34 -9.20 -0.59
N ILE A 48 16.95 -8.52 0.48
CA ILE A 48 15.54 -8.49 0.93
C ILE A 48 14.65 -7.89 -0.14
N GLU A 49 15.06 -6.79 -0.75
CA GLU A 49 14.28 -6.12 -1.80
C GLU A 49 14.20 -6.98 -3.07
N GLU A 50 15.32 -7.51 -3.55
CA GLU A 50 15.39 -8.37 -4.73
C GLU A 50 14.51 -9.61 -4.58
N ASN A 51 14.63 -10.32 -3.45
CA ASN A 51 13.83 -11.51 -3.20
C ASN A 51 12.35 -11.18 -2.96
N THR A 52 12.04 -10.03 -2.36
CA THR A 52 10.64 -9.57 -2.22
C THR A 52 10.03 -9.34 -3.60
N ASN A 53 10.70 -8.59 -4.48
CA ASN A 53 10.25 -8.40 -5.86
C ASN A 53 10.10 -9.74 -6.59
N TYR A 54 11.08 -10.65 -6.48
CA TYR A 54 11.00 -11.98 -7.07
C TYR A 54 9.74 -12.73 -6.63
N VAL A 55 9.43 -12.77 -5.33
CA VAL A 55 8.22 -13.46 -4.84
C VAL A 55 6.95 -12.83 -5.40
N LEU A 56 6.87 -11.51 -5.40
CA LEU A 56 5.67 -10.80 -5.85
C LEU A 56 5.44 -10.97 -7.35
N GLU A 57 6.48 -10.83 -8.16
CA GLU A 57 6.40 -10.94 -9.61
C GLU A 57 6.12 -12.38 -10.07
N ASN A 58 6.67 -13.39 -9.39
CA ASN A 58 6.52 -14.78 -9.84
C ASN A 58 5.29 -15.50 -9.27
N TYR A 59 4.80 -15.10 -8.11
CA TYR A 59 3.70 -15.81 -7.42
C TYR A 59 2.44 -14.97 -7.21
N PHE A 60 2.51 -13.64 -7.40
CA PHE A 60 1.41 -12.72 -7.12
C PHE A 60 1.22 -11.64 -8.20
N ALA A 61 1.60 -11.95 -9.44
CA ALA A 61 1.55 -10.98 -10.55
C ALA A 61 0.12 -10.47 -10.81
N ASP A 62 -0.89 -11.33 -10.67
CA ASP A 62 -2.29 -10.97 -10.87
C ASP A 62 -2.80 -10.07 -9.75
N GLU A 63 -2.43 -10.34 -8.50
CA GLU A 63 -2.75 -9.51 -7.34
C GLU A 63 -2.04 -8.15 -7.36
N LEU A 64 -0.81 -8.09 -7.88
CA LEU A 64 -0.13 -6.83 -8.15
C LEU A 64 -0.89 -6.04 -9.23
N LYS A 65 -1.23 -6.71 -10.34
CA LYS A 65 -1.91 -6.09 -11.48
C LYS A 65 -3.29 -5.56 -11.14
N ASP A 66 -4.04 -6.26 -10.29
CA ASP A 66 -5.41 -5.89 -9.91
C ASP A 66 -5.49 -5.03 -8.63
N GLY A 67 -4.33 -4.68 -8.05
CA GLY A 67 -4.18 -3.83 -6.87
C GLY A 67 -4.64 -4.48 -5.56
N THR A 68 -4.77 -5.81 -5.52
CA THR A 68 -4.95 -6.57 -4.27
C THR A 68 -3.69 -6.52 -3.42
N ILE A 69 -2.51 -6.59 -4.04
CA ILE A 69 -1.22 -6.42 -3.39
C ILE A 69 -0.57 -5.13 -3.92
N SER A 70 -0.04 -4.32 -3.02
CA SER A 70 0.86 -3.21 -3.36
C SER A 70 2.22 -3.45 -2.73
N PHE A 71 3.28 -3.02 -3.41
CA PHE A 71 4.63 -3.04 -2.86
C PHE A 71 5.30 -1.68 -3.03
N LYS A 72 5.95 -1.21 -1.98
CA LYS A 72 6.76 0.01 -2.02
C LYS A 72 8.06 -0.18 -1.24
N SER A 73 9.17 0.13 -1.92
CA SER A 73 10.50 0.28 -1.33
C SER A 73 10.70 1.76 -0.99
N ILE A 74 11.01 2.07 0.27
CA ILE A 74 11.01 3.43 0.82
C ILE A 74 12.35 3.73 1.48
N ASN A 75 13.00 4.81 1.05
CA ASN A 75 14.15 5.35 1.75
C ASN A 75 13.68 6.14 2.97
N PHE A 76 13.88 5.62 4.19
CA PHE A 76 13.43 6.32 5.40
C PHE A 76 14.28 7.55 5.75
N GLU A 77 15.43 7.74 5.10
CA GLU A 77 16.29 8.93 5.25
C GLU A 77 15.88 10.06 4.28
N GLY A 78 14.94 9.78 3.36
CA GLY A 78 14.45 10.76 2.40
C GLY A 78 13.33 11.66 2.94
N ASP A 79 13.00 12.70 2.19
CA ASP A 79 11.90 13.62 2.51
C ASP A 79 10.52 13.16 2.03
N ALA A 80 10.46 12.11 1.23
CA ALA A 80 9.21 11.52 0.76
C ALA A 80 8.60 10.59 1.82
N ASP A 81 7.30 10.34 1.72
CA ASP A 81 6.63 9.26 2.47
C ASP A 81 6.69 9.37 4.01
N LYS A 82 6.90 10.57 4.56
CA LYS A 82 7.01 10.81 6.01
C LYS A 82 5.87 10.19 6.83
N GLU A 83 4.63 10.30 6.35
CA GLU A 83 3.45 9.72 7.03
C GLU A 83 3.54 8.19 7.15
N ILE A 84 4.03 7.48 6.12
CA ILE A 84 4.15 6.02 6.17
C ILE A 84 5.37 5.60 6.99
N ILE A 85 6.47 6.36 6.95
CA ILE A 85 7.65 6.11 7.78
C ILE A 85 7.27 6.23 9.26
N GLU A 86 6.55 7.29 9.63
CA GLU A 86 6.08 7.51 11.00
C GLU A 86 5.07 6.44 11.42
N LYS A 87 4.10 6.09 10.57
CA LYS A 87 3.09 5.04 10.86
C LYS A 87 3.71 3.69 11.23
N TYR A 88 4.83 3.33 10.62
CA TYR A 88 5.52 2.06 10.87
C TYR A 88 6.69 2.21 11.84
N GLU A 89 6.93 3.42 12.37
CA GLU A 89 8.06 3.75 13.23
C GLU A 89 9.39 3.27 12.63
N ALA A 90 9.56 3.44 11.31
CA ALA A 90 10.69 2.90 10.58
C ALA A 90 11.95 3.75 10.82
N ASP A 91 12.78 3.31 11.76
CA ASP A 91 14.10 3.90 12.10
C ASP A 91 15.29 3.06 11.58
N GLY A 92 14.99 1.94 10.93
CA GLY A 92 15.95 1.02 10.34
C GLY A 92 15.34 0.20 9.20
N PRO A 93 16.17 -0.52 8.42
CA PRO A 93 15.64 -1.31 7.33
C PRO A 93 14.69 -2.40 7.84
N SER A 94 13.50 -2.49 7.25
CA SER A 94 12.42 -3.29 7.80
C SER A 94 11.42 -3.71 6.72
N LEU A 95 10.80 -4.89 6.89
CA LEU A 95 9.83 -5.45 5.96
C LEU A 95 8.50 -5.70 6.66
N PHE A 96 7.44 -5.07 6.18
CA PHE A 96 6.09 -5.18 6.74
C PHE A 96 5.07 -5.62 5.71
N LEU A 97 4.11 -6.43 6.16
CA LEU A 97 2.92 -6.81 5.40
C LEU A 97 1.68 -6.35 6.16
N THR A 98 0.88 -5.46 5.58
CA THR A 98 -0.31 -4.91 6.21
C THR A 98 -1.56 -5.31 5.44
N LYS A 99 -2.40 -6.14 6.06
CA LYS A 99 -3.72 -6.49 5.53
C LYS A 99 -4.70 -5.39 5.86
N VAL A 100 -5.39 -4.86 4.84
CA VAL A 100 -6.49 -3.92 4.99
C VAL A 100 -7.78 -4.60 4.57
N LYS A 101 -8.74 -4.73 5.50
CA LYS A 101 -10.06 -5.32 5.23
C LYS A 101 -11.15 -4.55 5.96
N LYS A 102 -12.14 -4.03 5.21
CA LYS A 102 -13.23 -3.19 5.74
C LYS A 102 -12.75 -1.98 6.57
N GLY A 103 -11.59 -1.43 6.20
CA GLY A 103 -10.96 -0.30 6.91
C GLY A 103 -10.25 -0.67 8.22
N LYS A 104 -10.13 -1.96 8.53
CA LYS A 104 -9.27 -2.44 9.64
C LYS A 104 -7.95 -2.91 9.07
N GLU A 105 -6.87 -2.49 9.72
CA GLU A 105 -5.52 -2.89 9.37
C GLU A 105 -5.01 -3.96 10.34
N THR A 106 -4.19 -4.87 9.82
CA THR A 106 -3.43 -5.83 10.62
C THR A 106 -2.05 -5.96 10.00
N THR A 107 -1.04 -5.50 10.73
CA THR A 107 0.35 -5.47 10.27
C THR A 107 1.12 -6.65 10.83
N LYS A 108 1.90 -7.29 9.98
CA LYS A 108 2.92 -8.26 10.36
C LYS A 108 4.30 -7.68 10.06
N ASN A 109 5.13 -7.58 11.08
CA ASN A 109 6.55 -7.27 10.94
C ASN A 109 7.30 -8.57 10.58
N LEU A 110 7.99 -8.57 9.44
CA LEU A 110 8.83 -9.68 8.97
C LEU A 110 10.33 -9.33 8.98
N THR A 111 10.73 -8.24 9.62
CA THR A 111 12.11 -7.73 9.60
C THR A 111 13.12 -8.78 10.05
N ASP A 112 12.95 -9.38 11.23
CA ASP A 112 13.89 -10.40 11.74
C ASP A 112 13.98 -11.59 10.79
N PHE A 113 12.82 -12.10 10.35
CA PHE A 113 12.76 -13.19 9.38
C PHE A 113 13.48 -12.83 8.06
N ALA A 114 13.31 -11.61 7.57
CA ALA A 114 13.92 -11.13 6.34
C ALA A 114 15.45 -11.07 6.48
N PHE A 115 15.95 -10.49 7.57
CA PHE A 115 17.38 -10.36 7.84
C PHE A 115 18.08 -11.70 8.11
N GLU A 116 17.41 -12.62 8.81
CA GLU A 116 17.94 -13.96 9.08
C GLU A 116 18.07 -14.80 7.81
N ASN A 117 17.15 -14.65 6.85
CA ASN A 117 16.98 -15.63 5.78
C ASN A 117 17.32 -15.09 4.39
N SER A 118 17.05 -13.83 4.06
CA SER A 118 17.09 -13.37 2.66
C SER A 118 18.44 -13.60 1.97
N LEU A 119 19.53 -13.17 2.61
CA LEU A 119 20.87 -13.24 2.01
C LEU A 119 21.46 -14.65 2.01
N TYR A 120 21.26 -15.40 3.10
CA TYR A 120 21.93 -16.69 3.34
C TYR A 120 21.06 -17.90 3.01
N ASN A 121 19.75 -17.72 2.90
CA ASN A 121 18.76 -18.77 2.64
C ASN A 121 17.55 -18.21 1.87
N ALA A 122 17.80 -17.74 0.65
CA ALA A 122 16.80 -17.13 -0.21
C ALA A 122 15.59 -18.04 -0.45
N GLU A 123 15.77 -19.36 -0.55
CA GLU A 123 14.66 -20.30 -0.70
C GLU A 123 13.70 -20.26 0.51
N LYS A 124 14.24 -20.29 1.74
CA LYS A 124 13.44 -20.19 2.96
C LYS A 124 12.76 -18.83 3.05
N PHE A 125 13.45 -17.75 2.70
CA PHE A 125 12.86 -16.41 2.63
C PHE A 125 11.69 -16.37 1.63
N ASN A 126 11.91 -16.81 0.38
CA ASN A 126 10.93 -16.78 -0.69
C ASN A 126 9.68 -17.59 -0.34
N LYS A 127 9.86 -18.81 0.17
CA LYS A 127 8.76 -19.64 0.64
C LYS A 127 8.02 -18.99 1.81
N GLY A 128 8.74 -18.49 2.80
CA GLY A 128 8.14 -17.88 3.98
C GLY A 128 7.36 -16.61 3.66
N LEU A 129 7.89 -15.73 2.81
CA LEU A 129 7.18 -14.54 2.35
C LEU A 129 5.90 -14.91 1.60
N ARG A 130 6.00 -15.85 0.64
CA ARG A 130 4.83 -16.36 -0.10
C ARG A 130 3.75 -16.93 0.81
N ASP A 131 4.14 -17.75 1.79
CA ASP A 131 3.20 -18.37 2.73
C ASP A 131 2.51 -17.31 3.62
N ASN A 132 3.23 -16.27 4.03
CA ASN A 132 2.67 -15.14 4.77
C ASN A 132 1.65 -14.36 3.95
N ILE A 133 1.97 -14.01 2.70
CA ILE A 133 1.05 -13.31 1.80
C ILE A 133 -0.21 -14.16 1.56
N ASN A 134 -0.05 -15.45 1.23
CA ASN A 134 -1.17 -16.36 1.04
C ASN A 134 -2.09 -16.45 2.27
N LYS A 135 -1.51 -16.45 3.49
CA LYS A 135 -2.29 -16.42 4.72
C LYS A 135 -3.09 -15.13 4.87
N LEU A 136 -2.55 -14.00 4.42
CA LEU A 136 -3.24 -12.71 4.46
C LEU A 136 -4.32 -12.57 3.37
N LEU A 137 -4.17 -13.23 2.23
CA LEU A 137 -5.18 -13.22 1.15
C LEU A 137 -6.46 -13.98 1.53
N ARG A 138 -6.35 -14.97 2.41
CA ARG A 138 -7.49 -15.78 2.91
C ARG A 138 -8.48 -14.99 3.78
#